data_AF-A0A2W6DR90-F1
#
_entry.id   AF-A0A2W6DR90-F1
#
_cell.length_a   1.000
_cell.length_b   1.000
_cell.length_c   1.000
_cell.angle_alpha   90.00
_cell.angle_beta   90.00
_cell.angle_gamma   90.00
#
_symmetry.space_group_name_H-M   'P 1'
#
loop_
_entity.id
_entity.type
_entity.pdbx_description
1 polymer ?
#
loop_
_entity_poly.entity_id
_entity_poly.type
_entity_poly.pdbx_seq_one_letter_code
_entity_poly.pdbx_strand_id
1 'polypeptide(L)'
;MTQDTALARPDEIPANPLRAVFSPYLWLAGVQLATDWIAAVLGAVAVAAILLAGIIGSPLALLGVPVTRWVITCLNAISGIERTRLALTLGVEIAAPQLPTRVDETWRDSRDLLGGGMLWRQICYWTILLGWSMVTAADLMLALAMPGTFALMPIYYSAAGWPEDLPFSGGSVAWTICALAFAVLFFISPHLIRLGAHLDASLADNLIGPSATGELVQRVGQLESSRARVVDSAEQERRRIERDLHDGAQQRLVSLAMTLGRAKSRLATDTDPATRQLLDEAHAEAKLAITEIRDLTRGLHPPVLTDRGLDAALSAVAARSPVPVQV
;
A
#
# COMPACT_ATOMS: atom_id res chain seq x y z
N MET A 1 14.25 -10.51 0.58
CA MET A 1 13.69 -10.40 1.93
C MET A 1 12.19 -10.47 1.76
N THR A 2 11.69 -11.69 1.57
CA THR A 2 10.28 -12.03 1.42
C THR A 2 9.60 -11.66 2.72
N GLN A 3 8.79 -10.60 2.70
CA GLN A 3 7.91 -10.29 3.81
C GLN A 3 7.00 -11.51 4.00
N ASP A 4 7.14 -12.15 5.16
CA ASP A 4 6.12 -13.02 5.73
C ASP A 4 4.78 -12.30 5.61
N THR A 5 3.99 -12.71 4.63
CA THR A 5 2.58 -12.39 4.56
C THR A 5 1.96 -12.87 5.86
N ALA A 6 1.32 -11.94 6.56
CA ALA A 6 0.79 -12.09 7.91
C ALA A 6 -0.27 -13.21 8.00
N LEU A 7 0.18 -14.47 8.03
CA LEU A 7 -0.58 -15.64 8.42
C LEU A 7 -0.41 -15.87 9.94
N ALA A 8 -0.88 -14.92 10.76
CA ALA A 8 -0.98 -15.11 12.21
C ALA A 8 -2.47 -15.11 12.57
N ARG A 9 -3.13 -16.21 12.95
CA ARG A 9 -2.67 -17.42 13.66
C ARG A 9 -3.04 -18.71 12.93
N PRO A 10 -2.11 -19.67 12.74
CA PRO A 10 -2.48 -21.06 12.71
C PRO A 10 -2.65 -21.48 14.18
N ASP A 11 -3.85 -21.30 14.74
CA ASP A 11 -4.23 -22.24 15.80
C ASP A 11 -4.30 -23.59 15.08
N GLU A 12 -3.17 -24.31 15.10
CA GLU A 12 -2.95 -25.55 14.37
C GLU A 12 -4.18 -26.45 14.58
N ILE A 13 -4.97 -26.63 13.52
CA ILE A 13 -6.06 -27.61 13.55
C ILE A 13 -5.40 -28.93 13.92
N PRO A 14 -5.77 -29.53 15.06
CA PRO A 14 -5.14 -30.76 15.49
C PRO A 14 -5.30 -31.78 14.36
N ALA A 15 -4.19 -32.44 13.97
CA ALA A 15 -4.20 -33.43 12.90
C ALA A 15 -5.20 -34.58 13.16
N ASN A 16 -5.63 -34.74 14.42
CA ASN A 16 -6.69 -35.65 14.80
C ASN A 16 -8.07 -35.03 14.49
N PRO A 17 -8.85 -35.62 13.56
CA PRO A 17 -10.15 -35.10 13.13
C PRO A 17 -11.17 -35.03 14.27
N LEU A 18 -11.09 -35.93 15.26
CA LEU A 18 -11.95 -35.87 16.44
C LEU A 18 -11.70 -34.61 17.27
N ARG A 19 -10.45 -34.15 17.36
CA ARG A 19 -10.13 -32.89 18.04
C ARG A 19 -10.42 -31.68 17.14
N ALA A 20 -10.33 -31.84 15.83
CA ALA A 20 -10.66 -30.77 14.88
C ALA A 20 -12.13 -30.33 14.97
N VAL A 21 -13.07 -31.28 15.18
CA VAL A 21 -14.50 -30.97 15.37
C VAL A 21 -14.76 -30.12 16.63
N PHE A 22 -13.89 -30.20 17.65
CA PHE A 22 -13.98 -29.37 18.85
C PHE A 22 -13.15 -28.09 18.77
N SER A 23 -12.50 -27.81 17.63
CA SER A 23 -11.71 -26.59 17.45
C SER A 23 -12.62 -25.38 17.23
N PRO A 24 -12.46 -24.29 18.01
CA PRO A 24 -13.18 -23.02 17.79
C PRO A 24 -12.97 -22.47 16.38
N TYR A 25 -11.77 -22.66 15.81
CA TYR A 25 -11.44 -22.21 14.47
C TYR A 25 -12.28 -22.92 13.39
N LEU A 26 -12.51 -24.24 13.52
CA LEU A 26 -13.31 -24.97 12.53
C LEU A 26 -14.76 -24.47 12.50
N TRP A 27 -15.31 -24.13 13.67
CA TRP A 27 -16.64 -23.55 13.77
C TRP A 27 -16.71 -22.15 13.16
N LEU A 28 -15.73 -21.29 13.43
CA LEU A 28 -15.67 -19.95 12.82
C LEU A 28 -15.47 -20.03 11.30
N ALA A 29 -14.62 -20.93 10.82
CA ALA A 29 -14.46 -21.22 9.39
C ALA A 29 -15.76 -21.77 8.78
N GLY A 30 -16.46 -22.66 9.48
CA GLY A 30 -17.78 -23.14 9.08
C GLY A 30 -18.81 -22.03 9.00
N VAL A 31 -18.83 -21.08 9.95
CA VAL A 31 -19.71 -19.90 9.91
C VAL A 31 -19.36 -18.98 8.74
N GLN A 32 -18.07 -18.77 8.45
CA GLN A 32 -17.64 -18.03 7.27
C GLN A 32 -18.21 -18.68 6.01
N LEU A 33 -17.93 -19.96 5.77
CA LEU A 33 -18.42 -20.68 4.58
C LEU A 33 -19.95 -20.73 4.51
N ALA A 34 -20.62 -20.88 5.66
CA ALA A 34 -22.09 -20.86 5.75
C ALA A 34 -22.70 -19.51 5.40
N THR A 35 -21.94 -18.42 5.56
CA THR A 35 -22.40 -17.05 5.28
C THR A 35 -21.88 -16.51 3.95
N ASP A 36 -20.92 -17.20 3.31
CA ASP A 36 -20.34 -16.79 2.04
C ASP A 36 -21.36 -16.74 0.91
N TRP A 37 -22.37 -17.63 0.88
CA TRP A 37 -23.42 -17.54 -0.14
C TRP A 37 -24.24 -16.25 -0.02
N ILE A 38 -24.51 -15.78 1.21
CA ILE A 38 -25.23 -14.53 1.45
C ILE A 38 -24.37 -13.37 0.97
N ALA A 39 -23.10 -13.36 1.38
CA ALA A 39 -22.15 -12.34 0.97
C ALA A 39 -21.98 -12.30 -0.54
N ALA A 40 -21.82 -13.45 -1.18
CA ALA A 40 -21.61 -13.56 -2.60
C ALA A 40 -22.82 -13.09 -3.41
N VAL A 41 -24.04 -13.44 -2.98
CA VAL A 41 -25.27 -12.94 -3.63
C VAL A 41 -25.39 -11.43 -3.45
N LEU A 42 -25.23 -10.91 -2.23
CA LEU A 42 -25.33 -9.47 -1.97
C LEU A 42 -24.26 -8.69 -2.72
N GLY A 43 -23.03 -9.19 -2.75
CA GLY A 43 -21.91 -8.60 -3.46
C GLY A 43 -22.09 -8.66 -4.97
N ALA A 44 -22.53 -9.78 -5.53
CA ALA A 44 -22.82 -9.90 -6.95
C ALA A 44 -23.95 -8.95 -7.38
N VAL A 45 -25.02 -8.86 -6.60
CA VAL A 45 -26.12 -7.90 -6.83
C VAL A 45 -25.62 -6.47 -6.75
N ALA A 46 -24.82 -6.13 -5.74
CA ALA A 46 -24.24 -4.80 -5.60
C ALA A 46 -23.31 -4.46 -6.77
N VAL A 47 -22.42 -5.37 -7.19
CA VAL A 47 -21.56 -5.20 -8.35
C VAL A 47 -22.39 -4.99 -9.62
N ALA A 48 -23.40 -5.82 -9.85
CA ALA A 48 -24.29 -5.70 -11.01
C ALA A 48 -25.03 -4.35 -11.00
N ALA A 49 -25.56 -3.93 -9.84
CA ALA A 49 -26.24 -2.65 -9.69
C ALA A 49 -25.30 -1.45 -9.91
N ILE A 50 -24.08 -1.52 -9.40
CA ILE A 50 -23.04 -0.50 -9.58
C ILE A 50 -22.64 -0.40 -11.06
N LEU A 51 -22.43 -1.53 -11.73
CA LEU A 51 -22.11 -1.58 -13.16
C LEU A 51 -23.27 -1.05 -14.01
N LEU A 52 -24.51 -1.44 -13.71
CA LEU A 52 -25.71 -0.91 -14.37
C LEU A 52 -25.84 0.60 -14.19
N ALA A 53 -25.67 1.11 -12.96
CA ALA A 53 -25.67 2.54 -12.68
C ALA A 53 -24.56 3.27 -13.45
N GLY A 54 -23.38 2.65 -13.55
CA GLY A 54 -22.28 3.13 -14.39
C GLY A 54 -22.65 3.22 -15.87
N ILE A 55 -23.24 2.17 -16.43
CA ILE A 55 -23.67 2.10 -17.84
C ILE A 55 -24.79 3.12 -18.12
N ILE A 56 -25.77 3.25 -17.22
CA ILE A 56 -26.88 4.20 -17.36
C ILE A 56 -26.40 5.65 -17.21
N GLY A 57 -25.40 5.90 -16.35
CA GLY A 57 -24.81 7.22 -16.15
C GLY A 57 -23.81 7.65 -17.23
N SER A 58 -23.19 6.70 -17.93
CA SER A 58 -22.17 6.94 -18.96
C SER A 58 -22.60 7.79 -20.17
N PRO A 59 -23.85 7.76 -20.67
CA PRO A 59 -24.28 8.56 -21.82
C PRO A 59 -24.27 10.07 -21.55
N LEU A 60 -24.32 10.48 -20.27
CA LEU A 60 -24.09 11.88 -19.90
C LEU A 60 -22.58 12.12 -19.85
N ALA A 61 -22.01 12.58 -20.97
CA ALA A 61 -20.58 12.82 -21.14
C ALA A 61 -19.94 13.71 -20.04
N LEU A 62 -20.72 14.57 -19.38
CA LEU A 62 -20.28 15.41 -18.26
C LEU A 62 -20.26 14.69 -16.89
N LEU A 63 -20.93 13.54 -16.76
CA LEU A 63 -21.04 12.76 -15.52
C LEU A 63 -20.16 11.49 -15.49
N GLY A 64 -19.46 11.16 -16.58
CA GLY A 64 -18.66 9.93 -16.64
C GLY A 64 -17.57 9.83 -15.56
N VAL A 65 -16.88 10.94 -15.26
CA VAL A 65 -15.83 11.00 -14.21
C VAL A 65 -16.40 10.78 -12.80
N PRO A 66 -17.40 11.55 -12.32
CA PRO A 66 -17.94 11.35 -10.98
C PRO A 66 -18.62 9.98 -10.83
N VAL A 67 -19.30 9.48 -11.86
CA VAL A 67 -19.92 8.14 -11.83
C VAL A 67 -18.85 7.05 -11.70
N THR A 68 -17.76 7.16 -12.46
CA THR A 68 -16.64 6.19 -12.38
C THR A 68 -16.02 6.18 -10.99
N ARG A 69 -15.76 7.35 -10.40
CA ARG A 69 -15.22 7.46 -9.03
C ARG A 69 -16.20 6.90 -7.99
N TRP A 70 -17.49 7.16 -8.16
CA TRP A 70 -18.52 6.61 -7.31
C TRP A 70 -18.54 5.09 -7.37
N VAL A 71 -18.51 4.50 -8.57
CA VAL A 71 -18.41 3.05 -8.80
C VAL A 71 -17.21 2.44 -8.07
N ILE A 72 -16.02 3.02 -8.24
CA ILE A 72 -14.79 2.55 -7.59
C ILE A 72 -14.90 2.62 -6.07
N THR A 73 -15.42 3.73 -5.54
CA THR A 73 -15.55 3.94 -4.09
C THR A 73 -16.54 2.95 -3.48
N CYS A 74 -17.68 2.72 -4.14
CA CYS A 74 -18.67 1.73 -3.72
C CYS A 74 -18.11 0.30 -3.77
N LEU A 75 -17.37 -0.05 -4.83
CA LEU A 75 -16.75 -1.37 -4.96
C LEU A 75 -15.66 -1.61 -3.90
N ASN A 76 -14.86 -0.58 -3.57
CA ASN A 76 -13.88 -0.66 -2.49
C ASN A 76 -14.55 -0.74 -1.11
N ALA A 77 -15.68 -0.05 -0.91
CA ALA A 77 -16.45 -0.09 0.33
C ALA A 77 -17.04 -1.48 0.58
N ILE A 78 -17.71 -2.09 -0.41
CA ILE A 78 -18.27 -3.44 -0.25
C ILE A 78 -17.17 -4.49 -0.08
N SER A 79 -16.05 -4.35 -0.80
CA SER A 79 -14.89 -5.22 -0.61
C SER A 79 -14.18 -4.97 0.72
N GLY A 80 -14.40 -3.81 1.37
CA GLY A 80 -13.97 -3.53 2.74
C GLY A 80 -14.80 -4.27 3.78
N ILE A 81 -16.11 -4.42 3.55
CA ILE A 81 -16.99 -5.24 4.38
C ILE A 81 -16.53 -6.70 4.35
N GLU A 82 -16.20 -7.22 3.16
CA GLU A 82 -15.64 -8.57 2.99
C GLU A 82 -14.35 -8.77 3.77
N ARG A 83 -13.38 -7.85 3.63
CA ARG A 83 -12.13 -7.89 4.39
C ARG A 83 -12.34 -7.86 5.90
N THR A 84 -13.31 -7.08 6.36
CA THR A 84 -13.67 -7.04 7.79
C THR A 84 -14.30 -8.36 8.23
N ARG A 85 -15.13 -8.99 7.39
CA ARG A 85 -15.68 -10.32 7.69
C ARG A 85 -14.57 -11.36 7.84
N LEU A 86 -13.65 -11.42 6.88
CA LEU A 86 -12.49 -12.34 6.91
C LEU A 86 -11.59 -12.11 8.14
N ALA A 87 -11.39 -10.84 8.54
CA ALA A 87 -10.64 -10.52 9.76
C ALA A 87 -11.36 -10.99 11.03
N LEU A 88 -12.70 -10.89 11.08
CA LEU A 88 -13.49 -11.31 12.25
C LEU A 88 -13.66 -12.83 12.37
N THR A 89 -13.80 -13.54 11.24
CA THR A 89 -14.08 -14.99 11.22
C THR A 89 -12.81 -15.82 11.14
N LEU A 90 -11.90 -15.48 10.20
CA LEU A 90 -10.69 -16.24 9.95
C LEU A 90 -9.44 -15.63 10.61
N GLY A 91 -9.55 -14.41 11.16
CA GLY A 91 -8.41 -13.70 11.74
C GLY A 91 -7.42 -13.17 10.69
N VAL A 92 -7.81 -13.15 9.41
CA VAL A 92 -6.92 -12.73 8.30
C VAL A 92 -7.13 -11.24 8.02
N GLU A 93 -6.14 -10.43 8.40
CA GLU A 93 -6.15 -9.00 8.14
C GLU A 93 -5.59 -8.67 6.74
N ILE A 94 -6.48 -8.26 5.84
CA ILE A 94 -6.11 -7.86 4.48
C ILE A 94 -6.10 -6.34 4.38
N ALA A 95 -4.94 -5.78 4.00
CA ALA A 95 -4.76 -4.34 3.85
C ALA A 95 -5.70 -3.76 2.78
N ALA A 96 -6.15 -2.52 2.98
CA ALA A 96 -6.98 -1.83 2.00
C ALA A 96 -6.15 -1.35 0.80
N PRO A 97 -6.60 -1.58 -0.44
CA PRO A 97 -6.02 -0.88 -1.57
C PRO A 97 -6.28 0.62 -1.40
N GLN A 98 -5.21 1.41 -1.46
CA GLN A 98 -5.31 2.86 -1.36
C GLN A 98 -5.87 3.42 -2.67
N LEU A 99 -6.95 4.18 -2.56
CA LEU A 99 -7.44 4.99 -3.68
C LEU A 99 -6.47 6.16 -3.89
N PRO A 100 -6.15 6.53 -5.14
CA PRO A 100 -5.28 7.67 -5.40
C PRO A 100 -5.88 8.93 -4.74
N THR A 101 -5.12 9.55 -3.84
CA THR A 101 -5.56 10.68 -2.99
C THR A 101 -5.38 12.04 -3.64
N ARG A 102 -4.56 12.14 -4.70
CA ARG A 102 -4.38 13.35 -5.51
C ARG A 102 -4.76 13.02 -6.94
N VAL A 103 -5.87 13.59 -7.38
CA VAL A 103 -6.35 13.41 -8.74
C VAL A 103 -6.85 14.78 -9.17
N ASP A 104 -6.08 15.46 -10.01
CA ASP A 104 -6.62 16.59 -10.78
C ASP A 104 -7.91 16.11 -11.47
N GLU A 105 -8.91 16.97 -11.62
CA GLU A 105 -10.24 16.62 -12.17
C GLU A 105 -10.21 16.31 -13.68
N THR A 106 -9.33 15.40 -14.10
CA THR A 106 -9.06 15.13 -15.49
C THR A 106 -9.72 13.83 -15.93
N TRP A 107 -10.33 13.86 -17.10
CA TRP A 107 -10.89 12.70 -17.81
C TRP A 107 -9.89 11.53 -17.96
N ARG A 108 -8.59 11.82 -18.05
CA ARG A 108 -7.52 10.81 -18.20
C ARG A 108 -7.40 9.90 -16.97
N ASP A 109 -7.43 10.45 -15.77
CA ASP A 109 -7.28 9.67 -14.54
C ASP A 109 -8.46 8.70 -14.35
N SER A 110 -9.67 9.11 -14.76
CA SER A 110 -10.84 8.21 -14.71
C SER A 110 -10.74 7.07 -15.71
N ARG A 111 -10.14 7.31 -16.88
CA ARG A 111 -9.89 6.28 -17.88
C ARG A 111 -8.83 5.29 -17.42
N ASP A 112 -7.75 5.77 -16.80
CA ASP A 112 -6.70 4.91 -16.24
C ASP A 112 -7.20 4.09 -15.04
N LEU A 113 -8.16 4.64 -14.27
CA LEU A 113 -8.84 3.90 -13.21
C LEU A 113 -9.77 2.80 -13.76
N LEU A 114 -10.52 3.05 -14.83
CA LEU A 114 -11.37 2.03 -15.51
C LEU A 114 -10.53 0.93 -16.19
N GLY A 115 -9.37 1.31 -16.76
CA GLY A 115 -8.38 0.37 -17.26
C GLY A 115 -7.53 -0.28 -16.14
N GLY A 116 -7.68 0.19 -14.91
CA GLY A 116 -6.87 -0.23 -13.77
C GLY A 116 -7.16 -1.66 -13.36
N GLY A 117 -6.11 -2.41 -13.02
CA GLY A 117 -6.23 -3.80 -12.54
C GLY A 117 -7.01 -3.95 -11.23
N MET A 118 -7.18 -2.88 -10.44
CA MET A 118 -7.88 -2.94 -9.15
C MET A 118 -9.38 -3.25 -9.30
N LEU A 119 -10.09 -2.52 -10.17
CA LEU A 119 -11.52 -2.70 -10.39
C LEU A 119 -11.82 -4.11 -10.90
N TRP A 120 -11.07 -4.54 -11.92
CA TRP A 120 -11.25 -5.85 -12.53
C TRP A 120 -10.96 -6.98 -11.54
N ARG A 121 -9.93 -6.86 -10.69
CA ARG A 121 -9.67 -7.86 -9.64
C ARG A 121 -10.82 -7.97 -8.64
N GLN A 122 -11.40 -6.85 -8.20
CA GLN A 122 -12.54 -6.85 -7.29
C GLN A 122 -13.81 -7.44 -7.93
N ILE A 123 -14.10 -7.10 -9.19
CA ILE A 123 -15.22 -7.71 -9.94
C ILE A 123 -15.00 -9.22 -10.11
N CYS A 124 -13.80 -9.63 -10.49
CA CYS A 124 -13.42 -11.04 -10.58
C CYS A 124 -13.59 -11.76 -9.25
N TYR A 125 -13.19 -11.15 -8.13
CA TYR A 125 -13.38 -11.73 -6.81
C TYR A 125 -14.85 -12.03 -6.53
N TRP A 126 -15.75 -11.05 -6.64
CA TRP A 126 -17.17 -11.26 -6.37
C TRP A 126 -17.82 -12.29 -7.32
N THR A 127 -17.33 -12.37 -8.56
CA THR A 127 -17.78 -13.35 -9.55
C THR A 127 -17.33 -14.77 -9.19
N ILE A 128 -16.05 -14.92 -8.79
CA ILE A 128 -15.48 -16.19 -8.35
C ILE A 128 -16.14 -16.63 -7.03
N LEU A 129 -16.33 -15.71 -6.09
CA LEU A 129 -16.96 -15.97 -4.81
C LEU A 129 -18.40 -16.48 -4.99
N LEU A 130 -19.15 -15.97 -5.97
CA LEU A 130 -20.48 -16.48 -6.28
C LEU A 130 -20.46 -17.98 -6.62
N GLY A 131 -19.61 -18.39 -7.55
CA GLY A 131 -19.48 -19.81 -7.89
C GLY A 131 -18.90 -20.65 -6.75
N TRP A 132 -17.87 -20.13 -6.08
CA TRP A 132 -17.19 -20.79 -4.97
C TRP A 132 -18.11 -21.02 -3.76
N SER A 133 -18.93 -20.02 -3.41
CA SER A 133 -19.89 -20.11 -2.31
C SER A 133 -20.93 -21.22 -2.48
N MET A 134 -21.27 -21.57 -3.72
CA MET A 134 -22.17 -22.70 -3.99
C MET A 134 -21.50 -24.04 -3.69
N VAL A 135 -20.19 -24.15 -3.99
CA VAL A 135 -19.40 -25.35 -3.71
C VAL A 135 -19.24 -25.53 -2.20
N THR A 136 -18.89 -24.47 -1.47
CA THR A 136 -18.71 -24.53 -0.02
C THR A 136 -20.03 -24.71 0.73
N ALA A 137 -21.12 -24.11 0.26
CA ALA A 137 -22.46 -24.37 0.79
C ALA A 137 -22.91 -25.83 0.57
N ALA A 138 -22.62 -26.39 -0.60
CA ALA A 138 -22.91 -27.80 -0.88
C ALA A 138 -22.08 -28.73 0.01
N ASP A 139 -20.79 -28.44 0.20
CA ASP A 139 -19.93 -29.17 1.13
C ASP A 139 -20.46 -29.12 2.56
N LEU A 140 -20.83 -27.93 3.06
CA LEU A 140 -21.39 -27.78 4.40
C LEU A 140 -22.72 -28.51 4.56
N MET A 141 -23.59 -28.45 3.55
CA MET A 141 -24.87 -29.18 3.55
C MET A 141 -24.62 -30.69 3.57
N LEU A 142 -23.69 -31.19 2.75
CA LEU A 142 -23.31 -32.60 2.71
C LEU A 142 -22.72 -33.04 4.05
N ALA A 143 -21.82 -32.24 4.62
CA ALA A 143 -21.17 -32.48 5.90
C ALA A 143 -22.15 -32.52 7.07
N LEU A 144 -23.19 -31.68 7.07
CA LEU A 144 -24.17 -31.63 8.15
C LEU A 144 -25.30 -32.66 7.98
N ALA A 145 -25.82 -32.84 6.77
CA ALA A 145 -27.02 -33.64 6.54
C ALA A 145 -26.74 -35.13 6.30
N MET A 146 -25.65 -35.46 5.58
CA MET A 146 -25.40 -36.85 5.16
C MET A 146 -25.03 -37.78 6.32
N PRO A 147 -24.19 -37.38 7.30
CA PRO A 147 -23.85 -38.27 8.40
C PRO A 147 -25.07 -38.71 9.21
N GLY A 148 -25.99 -37.78 9.50
CA GLY A 148 -27.25 -38.08 10.18
C GLY A 148 -28.16 -38.98 9.33
N THR A 149 -28.24 -38.71 8.02
CA THR A 149 -29.02 -39.52 7.09
C THR A 149 -28.51 -40.96 7.05
N PHE A 150 -27.20 -41.18 6.87
CA PHE A 150 -26.61 -42.51 6.83
C PHE A 150 -26.69 -43.25 8.17
N ALA A 151 -26.61 -42.54 9.30
CA ALA A 151 -26.77 -43.15 10.63
C ALA A 151 -28.20 -43.61 10.91
N LEU A 152 -29.21 -42.86 10.44
CA LEU A 152 -30.63 -43.16 10.65
C LEU A 152 -31.22 -44.08 9.57
N MET A 153 -30.57 -44.17 8.42
CA MET A 153 -31.03 -44.91 7.25
C MET A 153 -31.42 -46.37 7.58
N PRO A 154 -30.54 -47.19 8.20
CA PRO A 154 -30.87 -48.59 8.48
C PRO A 154 -32.03 -48.74 9.46
N ILE A 155 -32.14 -47.82 10.43
CA ILE A 155 -33.21 -47.78 11.42
C ILE A 155 -34.54 -47.49 10.71
N TYR A 156 -34.58 -46.48 9.84
CA TYR A 156 -35.77 -46.13 9.07
C TYR A 156 -36.30 -47.32 8.23
N TYR A 157 -35.42 -47.98 7.45
CA TYR A 157 -35.83 -49.11 6.61
C TYR A 157 -36.30 -50.32 7.42
N SER A 158 -35.63 -50.61 8.55
CA SER A 158 -36.04 -51.68 9.46
C SER A 158 -37.40 -51.39 10.13
N ALA A 159 -37.65 -50.15 10.55
CA ALA A 159 -38.88 -49.76 11.23
C ALA A 159 -40.08 -49.65 10.28
N ALA A 160 -39.84 -49.25 9.03
CA ALA A 160 -40.88 -49.14 8.01
C ALA A 160 -41.24 -50.47 7.33
N GLY A 161 -40.63 -51.60 7.73
CA GLY A 161 -40.98 -52.93 7.25
C GLY A 161 -40.67 -53.17 5.77
N TRP A 162 -39.66 -52.47 5.24
CA TRP A 162 -39.25 -52.63 3.84
C TRP A 162 -38.58 -54.00 3.62
N PRO A 163 -38.68 -54.58 2.42
CA PRO A 163 -38.08 -55.87 2.08
C PRO A 163 -36.57 -55.93 2.40
N GLU A 164 -36.08 -57.02 3.01
CA GLU A 164 -34.68 -57.23 3.45
C GLU A 164 -33.65 -57.34 2.32
N ASP A 165 -34.10 -57.46 1.07
CA ASP A 165 -33.27 -57.53 -0.15
C ASP A 165 -32.86 -56.15 -0.68
N LEU A 166 -33.39 -55.06 -0.12
CA LEU A 166 -32.95 -53.72 -0.48
C LEU A 166 -31.53 -53.43 0.05
N PRO A 167 -30.74 -52.59 -0.64
CA PRO A 167 -29.35 -52.31 -0.26
C PRO A 167 -29.18 -51.71 1.13
N PHE A 168 -30.27 -51.25 1.74
CA PHE A 168 -30.29 -50.48 2.97
C PHE A 168 -31.21 -51.05 4.06
N SER A 169 -31.90 -52.16 3.80
CA SER A 169 -32.77 -52.80 4.78
C SER A 169 -31.99 -53.86 5.56
N GLY A 170 -32.03 -53.74 6.90
CA GLY A 170 -31.88 -54.83 7.88
C GLY A 170 -30.60 -55.69 7.92
N GLY A 171 -29.69 -55.64 6.94
CA GLY A 171 -28.56 -56.56 6.83
C GLY A 171 -27.22 -56.00 7.30
N SER A 172 -26.30 -56.87 7.75
CA SER A 172 -24.95 -56.47 8.19
C SER A 172 -24.17 -55.69 7.13
N VAL A 173 -24.35 -56.02 5.85
CA VAL A 173 -23.71 -55.34 4.72
C VAL A 173 -24.19 -53.88 4.57
N ALA A 174 -25.50 -53.64 4.63
CA ALA A 174 -26.09 -52.30 4.56
C ALA A 174 -25.52 -51.38 5.66
N TRP A 175 -25.50 -51.88 6.90
CA TRP A 175 -24.91 -51.19 8.04
C TRP A 175 -23.42 -50.87 7.82
N THR A 176 -22.64 -51.79 7.27
CA THR A 176 -21.21 -51.54 6.99
C THR A 176 -20.99 -50.47 5.92
N ILE A 177 -21.81 -50.43 4.87
CA ILE A 177 -21.72 -49.42 3.81
C ILE A 177 -22.07 -48.04 4.37
N CYS A 178 -23.19 -47.93 5.11
CA CYS A 178 -23.60 -46.67 5.74
C CYS A 178 -22.57 -46.19 6.78
N ALA A 179 -22.02 -47.10 7.60
CA ALA A 179 -21.00 -46.76 8.60
C ALA A 179 -19.68 -46.31 7.93
N LEU A 180 -19.28 -46.96 6.84
CA LEU A 180 -18.10 -46.56 6.07
C LEU A 180 -18.30 -45.19 5.40
N ALA A 181 -19.45 -44.96 4.76
CA ALA A 181 -19.79 -43.68 4.15
C ALA A 181 -19.83 -42.55 5.20
N PHE A 182 -20.45 -42.81 6.36
CA PHE A 182 -20.43 -41.90 7.51
C PHE A 182 -19.00 -41.59 7.95
N ALA A 183 -18.16 -42.61 8.16
CA ALA A 183 -16.79 -42.41 8.61
C ALA A 183 -15.97 -41.61 7.59
N VAL A 184 -16.09 -41.92 6.30
CA VAL A 184 -15.39 -41.18 5.23
C VAL A 184 -15.80 -39.71 5.22
N LEU A 185 -17.12 -39.42 5.21
CA LEU A 185 -17.63 -38.05 5.19
C LEU A 185 -17.25 -37.26 6.45
N PHE A 186 -17.38 -37.88 7.62
CA PHE A 186 -17.08 -37.25 8.91
C PHE A 186 -15.60 -36.90 9.06
N PHE A 187 -14.69 -37.74 8.55
CA PHE A 187 -13.25 -37.49 8.63
C PHE A 187 -12.75 -36.54 7.53
N ILE A 188 -13.35 -36.54 6.34
CA ILE A 188 -12.93 -35.68 5.23
C ILE A 188 -13.45 -34.24 5.40
N SER A 189 -14.68 -34.05 5.89
CA SER A 189 -15.32 -32.73 5.95
C SER A 189 -14.49 -31.64 6.66
N PRO A 190 -13.88 -31.87 7.84
CA PRO A 190 -13.05 -30.85 8.50
C PRO A 190 -11.86 -30.40 7.65
N HIS A 191 -11.32 -31.29 6.81
CA HIS A 191 -10.24 -30.95 5.88
C HIS A 191 -10.73 -30.11 4.70
N LEU A 192 -11.93 -30.38 4.19
CA LEU A 192 -12.56 -29.60 3.12
C LEU A 192 -12.93 -28.20 3.59
N ILE A 193 -13.52 -28.06 4.79
CA ILE A 193 -13.80 -26.76 5.42
C ILE A 193 -12.51 -25.95 5.58
N ARG A 194 -11.44 -26.60 6.08
CA ARG A 194 -10.12 -25.95 6.23
C ARG A 194 -9.55 -25.49 4.89
N LEU A 195 -9.56 -26.38 3.90
CA LEU A 195 -9.08 -26.08 2.56
C LEU A 195 -9.87 -24.91 1.97
N GLY A 196 -11.19 -24.92 2.16
CA GLY A 196 -12.06 -23.88 1.65
C GLY A 196 -11.78 -22.52 2.27
N ALA A 197 -11.67 -22.44 3.59
CA ALA A 197 -11.31 -21.21 4.29
C ALA A 197 -9.94 -20.66 3.87
N HIS A 198 -8.95 -21.53 3.62
CA HIS A 198 -7.63 -21.11 3.10
C HIS A 198 -7.73 -20.57 1.67
N LEU A 199 -8.53 -21.21 0.82
CA LEU A 199 -8.76 -20.76 -0.54
C LEU A 199 -9.48 -19.41 -0.56
N ASP A 200 -10.48 -19.21 0.29
CA ASP A 200 -11.18 -17.93 0.42
C ASP A 200 -10.26 -16.79 0.87
N ALA A 201 -9.46 -17.03 1.92
CA ALA A 201 -8.47 -16.08 2.38
C ALA A 201 -7.44 -15.74 1.29
N SER A 202 -6.97 -16.76 0.56
CA SER A 202 -6.00 -16.59 -0.53
C SER A 202 -6.60 -15.83 -1.72
N LEU A 203 -7.85 -16.12 -2.09
CA LEU A 203 -8.56 -15.41 -3.15
C LEU A 203 -8.76 -13.94 -2.78
N ALA A 204 -9.14 -13.67 -1.53
CA ALA A 204 -9.35 -12.32 -1.05
C ALA A 204 -8.03 -11.51 -1.00
N ASP A 205 -6.94 -12.10 -0.51
CA ASP A 205 -5.63 -11.45 -0.48
C ASP A 205 -5.12 -11.13 -1.90
N ASN A 206 -5.25 -12.09 -2.82
CA ASN A 206 -4.79 -11.93 -4.20
C ASN A 206 -5.67 -11.03 -5.06
N LEU A 207 -6.96 -10.86 -4.77
CA LEU A 207 -7.89 -10.10 -5.63
C LEU A 207 -8.39 -8.80 -5.00
N ILE A 208 -8.67 -8.78 -3.70
CA ILE A 208 -9.11 -7.57 -3.00
C ILE A 208 -7.93 -6.83 -2.36
N GLY A 209 -6.85 -7.55 -2.00
CA GLY A 209 -5.65 -6.97 -1.42
C GLY A 209 -4.86 -6.05 -2.38
N PRO A 210 -3.93 -5.25 -1.82
CA PRO A 210 -3.09 -4.36 -2.63
C PRO A 210 -2.33 -5.17 -3.69
N SER A 211 -2.23 -4.62 -4.92
CA SER A 211 -1.36 -5.24 -5.93
C SER A 211 0.10 -5.04 -5.53
N ALA A 212 0.96 -6.03 -5.77
CA ALA A 212 2.40 -5.90 -5.59
C ALA A 212 2.97 -4.67 -6.34
N THR A 213 2.45 -4.41 -7.54
CA THR A 213 2.79 -3.22 -8.33
C THR A 213 2.32 -1.93 -7.65
N GLY A 214 1.11 -1.91 -7.08
CA GLY A 214 0.58 -0.75 -6.37
C GLY A 214 1.39 -0.43 -5.12
N GLU A 215 1.80 -1.46 -4.37
CA GLU A 215 2.67 -1.30 -3.21
C GLU A 215 4.05 -0.77 -3.61
N LEU A 216 4.63 -1.25 -4.72
CA LEU A 216 5.90 -0.74 -5.24
C LEU A 216 5.80 0.73 -5.64
N VAL A 217 4.76 1.11 -6.39
CA VAL A 217 4.50 2.50 -6.80
C VAL A 217 4.33 3.40 -5.57
N GLN A 218 3.63 2.92 -4.53
CA GLN A 218 3.50 3.64 -3.26
C GLN A 218 4.86 3.84 -2.59
N ARG A 219 5.69 2.78 -2.48
CA ARG A 219 7.03 2.87 -1.88
C ARG A 219 7.93 3.84 -2.65
N VAL A 220 7.88 3.82 -3.98
CA VAL A 220 8.60 4.78 -4.83
C VAL A 220 8.12 6.21 -4.56
N GLY A 221 6.81 6.46 -4.57
CA GLY A 221 6.28 7.80 -4.27
C GLY A 221 6.62 8.29 -2.85
N GLN A 222 6.63 7.40 -1.86
CA GLN A 222 7.08 7.73 -0.50
C GLN A 222 8.56 8.10 -0.47
N LEU A 223 9.42 7.33 -1.16
CA LEU A 223 10.86 7.62 -1.29
C LEU A 223 11.10 8.94 -2.00
N GLU A 224 10.41 9.21 -3.10
CA GLU A 224 10.48 10.47 -3.85
C GLU A 224 10.07 11.65 -2.96
N SER A 225 8.95 11.54 -2.24
CA SER A 225 8.50 12.59 -1.32
C SER A 225 9.49 12.83 -0.17
N SER A 226 10.10 11.76 0.35
CA SER A 226 11.09 11.86 1.43
C SER A 226 12.38 12.51 0.92
N ARG A 227 12.82 12.13 -0.28
CA ARG A 227 13.98 12.72 -0.93
C ARG A 227 13.76 14.20 -1.22
N ALA A 228 12.58 14.58 -1.71
CA ALA A 228 12.22 15.97 -1.91
C ALA A 228 12.31 16.77 -0.60
N ARG A 229 11.73 16.28 0.50
CA ARG A 229 11.83 16.94 1.81
C ARG A 229 13.26 17.09 2.31
N VAL A 230 14.12 16.09 2.11
CA VAL A 230 15.54 16.16 2.49
C VAL A 230 16.29 17.20 1.65
N VAL A 231 16.04 17.24 0.34
CA VAL A 231 16.64 18.25 -0.56
C VAL A 231 16.18 19.66 -0.18
N ASP A 232 14.88 19.85 0.07
CA ASP A 232 14.33 21.14 0.48
C ASP A 232 14.93 21.61 1.80
N SER A 233 15.09 20.70 2.78
CA SER A 233 15.72 21.00 4.05
C SER A 233 17.21 21.35 3.89
N ALA A 234 17.95 20.61 3.05
CA ALA A 234 19.34 20.90 2.77
C ALA A 234 19.53 22.27 2.08
N GLU A 235 18.65 22.62 1.14
CA GLU A 235 18.70 23.91 0.45
C GLU A 235 18.32 25.07 1.38
N GLN A 236 17.41 24.86 2.33
CA GLN A 236 17.11 25.84 3.38
C GLN A 236 18.32 26.05 4.31
N GLU A 237 18.97 24.97 4.74
CA GLU A 237 20.16 25.04 5.59
C GLU A 237 21.30 25.75 4.86
N ARG A 238 21.53 25.40 3.59
CA ARG A 238 22.55 26.04 2.74
C ARG A 238 22.33 27.55 2.65
N ARG A 239 21.10 27.99 2.39
CA ARG A 239 20.72 29.41 2.36
C ARG A 239 20.87 30.11 3.71
N ARG A 240 20.70 29.41 4.83
CA ARG A 240 20.96 29.95 6.17
C ARG A 240 22.45 30.17 6.38
N ILE A 241 23.29 29.15 6.12
CA ILE A 241 24.75 29.23 6.22
C ILE A 241 25.30 30.34 5.34
N GLU A 242 24.79 30.47 4.10
CA GLU A 242 25.20 31.52 3.18
C GLU A 242 24.91 32.92 3.73
N ARG A 243 23.70 33.15 4.28
CA ARG A 243 23.36 34.42 4.93
C ARG A 243 24.19 34.68 6.18
N ASP A 244 24.37 33.69 7.03
CA ASP A 244 25.14 33.82 8.27
C ASP A 244 26.62 34.14 7.97
N LEU A 245 27.18 33.50 6.94
CA LEU A 245 28.54 33.78 6.48
C LEU A 245 28.64 35.15 5.82
N HIS A 246 27.70 35.49 4.94
CA HIS A 246 27.67 36.77 4.25
C HIS A 246 27.57 37.93 5.25
N ASP A 247 26.56 37.92 6.12
CA ASP A 247 26.29 39.04 7.01
C ASP A 247 27.25 39.05 8.21
N GLY A 248 27.50 37.90 8.83
CA GLY A 248 28.31 37.78 10.04
C GLY A 248 29.80 37.96 9.81
N ALA A 249 30.36 37.34 8.76
CA ALA A 249 31.79 37.46 8.49
C ALA A 249 32.15 38.81 7.87
N GLN A 250 31.33 39.35 6.96
CA GLN A 250 31.60 40.67 6.36
C GLN A 250 31.52 41.79 7.40
N GLN A 251 30.51 41.81 8.28
CA GLN A 251 30.42 42.85 9.31
C GLN A 251 31.64 42.86 10.23
N ARG A 252 32.13 41.69 10.65
CA ARG A 252 33.31 41.57 11.50
C ARG A 252 34.59 42.02 10.78
N LEU A 253 34.77 41.63 9.53
CA LEU A 253 35.95 42.01 8.74
C LEU A 253 35.96 43.50 8.37
N VAL A 254 34.81 44.10 8.06
CA VAL A 254 34.70 45.54 7.82
C VAL A 254 35.04 46.32 9.09
N SER A 255 34.51 45.91 10.24
CA SER A 255 34.83 46.51 11.53
C SER A 255 36.32 46.41 11.86
N LEU A 256 36.95 45.25 11.58
CA LEU A 256 38.39 45.05 11.74
C LEU A 256 39.18 45.98 10.82
N ALA A 257 38.83 46.07 9.54
CA ALA A 257 39.48 46.97 8.59
C ALA A 257 39.36 48.45 9.00
N MET A 258 38.20 48.88 9.50
CA MET A 258 37.99 50.24 10.02
C MET A 258 38.84 50.50 11.28
N THR A 259 38.93 49.53 12.19
CA THR A 259 39.74 49.62 13.41
C THR A 259 41.23 49.72 13.08
N LEU A 260 41.73 48.90 12.15
CA LEU A 260 43.10 48.98 11.63
C LEU A 260 43.37 50.31 10.92
N GLY A 261 42.41 50.83 10.15
CA GLY A 261 42.53 52.15 9.52
C GLY A 261 42.64 53.30 10.53
N ARG A 262 41.90 53.23 11.65
CA ARG A 262 42.00 54.19 12.76
C ARG A 262 43.29 54.06 13.56
N ALA A 263 43.78 52.84 13.75
CA ALA A 263 45.10 52.61 14.36
C ALA A 263 46.20 53.24 13.47
N LYS A 264 46.12 53.04 12.15
CA LYS A 264 47.05 53.62 11.18
C LYS A 264 47.08 55.14 11.23
N SER A 265 45.91 55.80 11.29
CA SER A 265 45.86 57.27 11.34
C SER A 265 46.39 57.85 12.65
N ARG A 266 46.23 57.16 13.79
CA ARG A 266 46.74 57.61 15.10
C ARG A 266 48.25 57.39 15.25
N LEU A 267 48.79 56.36 14.62
CA LEU A 267 50.20 55.96 14.70
C LEU A 267 51.08 56.60 13.60
N ALA A 268 50.49 57.47 12.77
CA ALA A 268 51.16 58.09 11.61
C ALA A 268 52.36 58.97 11.97
N THR A 269 52.40 59.51 13.20
CA THR A 269 53.36 60.55 13.57
C THR A 269 54.54 60.06 14.43
N ASP A 270 54.42 58.92 15.12
CA ASP A 270 55.36 58.58 16.23
C ASP A 270 55.72 57.08 16.36
N THR A 271 55.60 56.30 15.28
CA THR A 271 55.79 54.83 15.31
C THR A 271 56.93 54.36 14.42
N ASP A 272 57.66 53.34 14.87
CA ASP A 272 58.70 52.63 14.12
C ASP A 272 58.21 52.17 12.72
N PRO A 273 59.06 52.26 11.67
CA PRO A 273 58.73 51.81 10.32
C PRO A 273 58.20 50.37 10.23
N ALA A 274 58.75 49.42 11.02
CA ALA A 274 58.35 48.02 10.96
C ALA A 274 56.93 47.79 11.48
N THR A 275 56.56 48.48 12.58
CA THR A 275 55.19 48.48 13.11
C THR A 275 54.19 49.09 12.13
N ARG A 276 54.60 50.13 11.39
CA ARG A 276 53.76 50.77 10.36
C ARG A 276 53.51 49.84 9.17
N GLN A 277 54.53 49.09 8.75
CA GLN A 277 54.42 48.11 7.68
C GLN A 277 53.50 46.93 8.06
N LEU A 278 53.63 46.37 9.26
CA LEU A 278 52.75 45.30 9.76
C LEU A 278 51.28 45.71 9.80
N LEU A 279 51.00 46.98 10.12
CA LEU A 279 49.64 47.50 10.17
C LEU A 279 49.03 47.71 8.76
N ASP A 280 49.87 48.05 7.79
CA ASP A 280 49.48 48.16 6.38
C ASP A 280 49.20 46.78 5.77
N GLU A 281 50.04 45.80 6.07
CA GLU A 281 49.86 44.40 5.67
C GLU A 281 48.55 43.84 6.27
N ALA A 282 48.32 44.00 7.58
CA ALA A 282 47.09 43.53 8.23
C ALA A 282 45.82 44.20 7.67
N HIS A 283 45.87 45.50 7.33
CA HIS A 283 44.74 46.20 6.71
C HIS A 283 44.47 45.72 5.27
N ALA A 284 45.53 45.47 4.50
CA ALA A 284 45.41 44.94 3.14
C ALA A 284 44.86 43.50 3.15
N GLU A 285 45.34 42.66 4.06
CA GLU A 285 44.89 41.28 4.23
C GLU A 285 43.41 41.20 4.66
N ALA A 286 42.96 42.09 5.55
CA ALA A 286 41.54 42.21 5.91
C ALA A 286 40.65 42.60 4.71
N LYS A 287 41.11 43.49 3.82
CA LYS A 287 40.39 43.85 2.59
C LYS A 287 40.34 42.70 1.58
N LEU A 288 41.43 41.95 1.47
CA LEU A 288 41.51 40.75 0.62
C LEU A 288 40.51 39.69 1.11
N ALA A 289 40.49 39.39 2.41
CA ALA A 289 39.54 38.45 3.01
C ALA A 289 38.06 38.84 2.79
N ILE A 290 37.73 40.14 2.85
CA ILE A 290 36.37 40.63 2.52
C ILE A 290 36.03 40.34 1.06
N THR A 291 36.99 40.54 0.16
CA THR A 291 36.81 40.33 -1.28
C THR A 291 36.62 38.84 -1.59
N GLU A 292 37.44 37.97 -1.00
CA GLU A 292 37.34 36.52 -1.15
C GLU A 292 36.01 35.96 -0.62
N ILE A 293 35.53 36.41 0.55
CA ILE A 293 34.22 35.99 1.07
C ILE A 293 33.09 36.43 0.14
N ARG A 294 33.16 37.64 -0.42
CA ARG A 294 32.16 38.17 -1.34
C ARG A 294 32.14 37.41 -2.67
N ASP A 295 33.30 36.97 -3.14
CA ASP A 295 33.41 36.20 -4.38
C ASP A 295 32.98 34.74 -4.17
N LEU A 296 33.29 34.14 -3.00
CA LEU A 296 32.84 32.81 -2.59
C LEU A 296 31.31 32.74 -2.47
N THR A 297 30.69 33.75 -1.85
CA THR A 297 29.21 33.82 -1.71
C THR A 297 28.53 33.99 -3.07
N ARG A 298 29.08 34.79 -3.99
CA ARG A 298 28.54 34.94 -5.35
C ARG A 298 28.71 33.69 -6.23
N GLY A 299 29.67 32.81 -5.92
CA GLY A 299 29.91 31.57 -6.67
C GLY A 299 28.92 30.44 -6.34
N LEU A 300 28.26 30.49 -5.18
CA LEU A 300 27.44 29.37 -4.68
C LEU A 300 25.99 29.39 -5.18
N HIS A 301 25.44 30.54 -5.57
CA HIS A 301 24.10 30.65 -6.14
C HIS A 301 24.18 31.34 -7.51
N PRO A 302 24.01 30.63 -8.65
CA PRO A 302 24.01 31.29 -9.95
C PRO A 302 22.72 32.09 -10.08
N PRO A 303 22.74 33.44 -9.93
CA PRO A 303 21.53 34.25 -10.01
C PRO A 303 20.90 34.15 -11.41
N VAL A 304 21.75 33.84 -12.40
CA VAL A 304 21.38 33.56 -13.78
C VAL A 304 20.35 32.42 -13.89
N LEU A 305 20.39 31.41 -13.01
CA LEU A 305 19.40 30.33 -13.03
C LEU A 305 18.02 30.82 -12.60
N THR A 306 17.98 31.69 -11.58
CA THR A 306 16.74 32.24 -11.02
C THR A 306 16.15 33.35 -11.90
N ASP A 307 17.00 34.21 -12.47
CA ASP A 307 16.57 35.40 -13.22
C ASP A 307 16.44 35.16 -14.73
N ARG A 308 17.17 34.19 -15.28
CA ARG A 308 17.28 33.96 -16.74
C ARG A 308 17.09 32.51 -17.18
N GLY A 309 16.82 31.60 -16.24
CA GLY A 309 16.54 30.19 -16.52
C GLY A 309 17.77 29.33 -16.80
N LEU A 310 17.51 28.05 -17.06
CA LEU A 310 18.52 26.98 -17.14
C LEU A 310 19.54 27.18 -18.27
N ASP A 311 19.09 27.65 -19.43
CA ASP A 311 19.92 27.83 -20.62
C ASP A 311 21.00 28.90 -20.42
N ALA A 312 20.61 30.05 -19.87
CA ALA A 312 21.53 31.13 -19.52
C ALA A 312 22.49 30.71 -18.40
N ALA A 313 22.04 29.91 -17.45
CA ALA A 313 22.86 29.44 -16.34
C ALA A 313 23.95 28.45 -16.80
N LEU A 314 23.59 27.48 -17.64
CA LEU A 314 24.54 26.53 -18.23
C LEU A 314 25.57 27.25 -19.12
N SER A 315 25.12 28.18 -19.95
CA SER A 315 26.00 29.02 -20.77
C SER A 315 27.00 29.82 -19.93
N ALA A 316 26.54 30.42 -18.82
CA ALA A 316 27.40 31.21 -17.93
C ALA A 316 28.43 30.35 -17.17
N VAL A 317 28.08 29.10 -16.83
CA VAL A 317 29.00 28.15 -16.20
C VAL A 317 30.02 27.62 -17.21
N ALA A 318 29.58 27.27 -18.41
CA ALA A 318 30.46 26.80 -19.48
C ALA A 318 31.48 27.87 -19.92
N ALA A 319 31.08 29.15 -19.95
CA ALA A 319 31.99 30.27 -20.25
C ALA A 319 33.12 30.44 -19.21
N ARG A 320 32.97 29.90 -18.00
CA ARG A 320 34.00 29.92 -16.94
C ARG A 320 34.81 28.62 -16.88
N SER A 321 34.50 27.63 -17.72
CA SER A 321 35.22 26.36 -17.75
C SER A 321 36.59 26.55 -18.41
N PRO A 322 37.69 26.11 -17.78
CA PRO A 322 39.01 26.10 -18.40
C PRO A 322 39.13 25.03 -19.51
N VAL A 323 38.16 24.14 -19.63
CA VAL A 323 38.06 23.11 -20.68
C VAL A 323 36.94 23.51 -21.66
N PRO A 324 37.11 23.34 -22.99
CA PRO A 324 36.05 23.63 -23.94
C PRO A 324 34.82 22.76 -23.65
N VAL A 325 33.69 23.39 -23.36
CA VAL A 325 32.40 22.74 -23.10
C VAL A 325 31.40 23.23 -24.15
N GLN A 326 30.76 22.29 -24.84
CA GLN A 326 29.59 22.55 -25.67
C GLN A 326 28.34 22.37 -24.82
N VAL A 327 27.48 23.39 -24.80
CA VAL A 327 26.20 23.41 -24.09
C VAL A 327 25.07 23.33 -25.10
#